data_AF-A0A645ASU0-F1
#
_entry.id   AF-A0A645ASU0-F1
#
_cell.length_a   1.000
_cell.length_b   1.000
_cell.length_c   1.000
_cell.angle_alpha   90.00
_cell.angle_beta   90.00
_cell.angle_gamma   90.00
#
_symmetry.space_group_name_H-M   'P 1'
#
loop_
_entity.id
_entity.type
_entity.pdbx_description
1 polymer ?
#
loop_
_entity_poly.entity_id
_entity_poly.type
_entity_poly.pdbx_seq_one_letter_code
_entity_poly.pdbx_strand_id
1 'polypeptide(L)' 'MDVRLENKSLALPENLRHIQLEDNATLEQPLEITPSIQGKNMELQFLLFNDTEKEVPYEDLRLWINVTKEA' A
#
# COMPACT_ATOMS: atom_id res chain seq x y z
N MET A 1 4.02 -5.98 2.06
CA MET A 1 3.13 -5.17 1.20
C MET A 1 3.90 -4.01 0.62
N ASP A 2 3.55 -3.57 -0.59
CA ASP A 2 4.03 -2.34 -1.21
C ASP A 2 2.84 -1.42 -1.47
N VAL A 3 2.99 -0.13 -1.18
CA VAL A 3 1.95 0.87 -1.41
C VAL A 3 2.55 1.94 -2.30
N ARG A 4 1.90 2.20 -3.44
CA ARG A 4 2.43 3.08 -4.49
C ARG A 4 1.44 4.19 -4.81
N LEU A 5 1.95 5.39 -5.01
CA LEU A 5 1.19 6.49 -5.62
C LEU A 5 1.82 6.80 -6.98
N GLU A 6 1.06 6.70 -8.07
CA GLU A 6 1.57 6.91 -9.43
C GLU A 6 2.82 6.06 -9.73
N ASN A 7 2.76 4.77 -9.38
CA ASN A 7 3.86 3.81 -9.49
C ASN A 7 5.12 4.13 -8.66
N LYS A 8 5.07 5.08 -7.73
CA LYS A 8 6.15 5.37 -6.78
C LYS A 8 5.83 4.80 -5.40
N SER A 9 6.69 3.90 -4.91
CA SER A 9 6.54 3.33 -3.57
C SER A 9 6.61 4.41 -2.48
N LEU A 10 5.71 4.28 -1.51
CA LEU A 10 5.61 5.13 -0.34
C LEU A 10 6.30 4.46 0.85
N ALA A 11 6.74 5.28 1.80
CA ALA A 11 7.34 4.76 3.03
C ALA A 11 6.28 4.03 3.85
N LEU A 12 6.58 2.78 4.23
CA LEU A 12 5.71 1.96 5.07
C LEU A 12 6.43 1.57 6.37
N PRO A 13 5.67 1.43 7.48
CA PRO A 13 6.15 0.75 8.69
C PRO A 13 6.74 -0.62 8.36
N GLU A 14 7.81 -1.03 9.06
CA GLU A 14 8.50 -2.29 8.77
C GLU A 14 7.60 -3.52 8.92
N ASN A 15 6.68 -3.51 9.91
CA ASN A 15 5.73 -4.59 10.15
C ASN A 15 4.75 -4.83 9.00
N LEU A 16 4.53 -3.83 8.14
CA LEU A 16 3.67 -3.96 6.97
C LEU A 16 4.44 -4.32 5.69
N ARG A 17 5.78 -4.16 5.69
CA ARG A 17 6.62 -4.62 4.58
C ARG A 17 6.71 -6.14 4.56
N HIS A 18 6.83 -6.76 5.74
CA HIS A 18 6.89 -8.21 5.92
C HIS A 18 5.77 -8.68 6.84
N ILE A 19 4.61 -8.95 6.24
CA ILE A 19 3.44 -9.43 6.99
C ILE A 19 3.55 -10.96 7.07
N GLN A 20 3.56 -11.48 8.30
CA GLN A 20 3.43 -12.90 8.59
C GLN A 20 2.23 -13.08 9.51
N LEU A 21 1.33 -13.98 9.13
CA LEU A 21 0.13 -14.30 9.89
C LEU A 21 0.10 -15.79 10.17
N GLU A 22 -0.33 -16.13 11.39
CA GLU A 22 -0.62 -17.51 11.76
C GLU A 22 -1.90 -18.00 11.05
N ASP A 23 -2.09 -19.32 11.02
CA ASP A 23 -3.29 -19.92 10.45
C ASP A 23 -4.56 -19.36 11.09
N ASN A 24 -5.51 -18.94 10.25
CA ASN A 24 -6.78 -18.30 10.65
C ASN A 24 -6.64 -16.96 11.42
N ALA A 25 -5.48 -16.31 11.38
CA ALA A 25 -5.31 -14.98 11.94
C ALA A 25 -5.74 -13.87 10.95
N THR A 26 -6.24 -12.76 11.49
CA THR A 26 -6.60 -11.55 10.73
C THR A 26 -5.72 -10.39 11.19
N LEU A 27 -5.22 -9.59 10.25
CA LEU A 27 -4.51 -8.34 10.53
C LEU A 27 -5.42 -7.15 10.26
N GLU A 28 -5.80 -6.44 11.31
CA GLU A 28 -6.54 -5.18 11.23
C GLU A 28 -5.75 -4.07 11.92
N GLN A 29 -5.24 -3.11 11.16
CA GLN A 29 -4.55 -1.95 11.71
C GLN A 29 -4.73 -0.72 10.81
N PRO A 30 -4.76 0.50 11.38
CA PRO A 30 -4.71 1.71 10.59
C PRO A 30 -3.36 1.82 9.87
N LEU A 31 -3.39 2.39 8.67
CA LEU A 31 -2.20 2.74 7.92
C LEU A 31 -2.25 4.24 7.61
N GLU A 32 -1.25 4.95 8.13
CA GLU A 32 -1.01 6.35 7.79
C GLU A 32 -0.05 6.43 6.61
N ILE A 33 -0.43 7.22 5.60
CA ILE A 33 0.36 7.44 4.39
C ILE A 33 0.50 8.94 4.20
N THR A 34 1.73 9.40 3.97
CA THR A 34 2.01 10.80 3.64
C THR A 34 2.47 10.90 2.19
N PRO A 35 1.59 11.26 1.25
CA PRO A 35 1.96 11.50 -0.14
C PRO A 35 3.03 12.60 -0.26
N SER A 36 4.02 12.38 -1.12
CA SER A 36 5.08 13.36 -1.39
C SER A 36 4.72 14.40 -2.46
N ILE A 37 3.63 14.16 -3.20
CA ILE A 37 3.18 14.98 -4.34
C ILE A 37 1.68 15.22 -4.27
N GLN A 38 1.25 16.37 -4.78
CA GLN A 38 -0.17 16.74 -4.90
C GLN A 38 -0.67 16.50 -6.33
N GLY A 39 -1.98 16.25 -6.45
CA GLY A 39 -2.60 16.02 -7.75
C GLY A 39 -4.07 15.59 -7.63
N LYS A 40 -4.71 15.45 -8.78
CA LYS A 40 -6.09 14.96 -8.89
C LYS A 40 -6.11 13.64 -9.65
N ASN A 41 -7.07 12.78 -9.31
CA ASN A 41 -7.28 11.48 -9.95
C ASN A 41 -6.00 10.63 -10.01
N MET A 42 -5.29 10.59 -8.89
CA MET A 42 -4.02 9.86 -8.76
C MET A 42 -4.29 8.41 -8.40
N GLU A 43 -3.55 7.49 -9.02
CA GLU A 43 -3.64 6.06 -8.74
C GLU A 43 -2.85 5.70 -7.48
N LEU A 44 -3.56 5.27 -6.43
CA LEU A 44 -3.01 4.68 -5.22
C LEU A 44 -3.20 3.16 -5.27
N GLN A 45 -2.10 2.42 -5.20
CA GLN A 45 -2.06 0.97 -5.32
C GLN A 45 -1.63 0.35 -3.99
N PHE A 46 -2.36 -0.67 -3.55
CA PHE A 46 -2.01 -1.54 -2.43
C PHE A 46 -1.74 -2.92 -3.01
N LEU A 47 -0.47 -3.32 -2.98
CA LEU A 47 0.01 -4.55 -3.60
C LEU A 47 0.50 -5.49 -2.51
N LEU A 48 -0.19 -6.61 -2.35
CA LEU A 48 0.23 -7.68 -1.45
C LEU A 48 0.86 -8.78 -2.28
N PHE A 49 2.14 -9.06 -2.04
CA PHE A 49 2.86 -10.16 -2.66
C PHE A 49 2.83 -11.36 -1.73
N ASN A 50 2.80 -12.56 -2.31
CA ASN A 50 3.02 -13.76 -1.52
C ASN A 50 4.54 -13.95 -1.28
N ASP A 51 4.90 -14.93 -0.45
CA ASP A 51 6.30 -15.14 -0.08
C ASP A 51 7.17 -15.76 -1.18
N THR A 52 6.56 -16.48 -2.13
CA THR A 52 7.27 -17.27 -3.15
C THR A 52 7.43 -16.54 -4.48
N GLU A 53 6.36 -15.90 -4.95
CA GLU A 53 6.25 -15.07 -6.15
C GLU A 53 6.17 -13.59 -5.75
N LYS A 54 7.21 -12.84 -6.12
CA LYS A 54 7.39 -11.44 -5.73
C LYS A 54 7.23 -10.47 -6.91
N GLU A 55 7.05 -10.99 -8.12
CA GLU A 55 6.84 -10.17 -9.31
C GLU A 55 5.36 -9.88 -9.56
N VAL A 56 4.48 -10.83 -9.21
CA VAL A 56 3.04 -10.71 -9.37
C VAL A 56 2.36 -10.57 -8.01
N PRO A 57 1.56 -9.51 -7.78
CA PRO A 57 0.83 -9.37 -6.53
C PRO A 57 -0.20 -10.50 -6.40
N TYR A 58 -0.27 -11.07 -5.20
CA TYR A 58 -1.33 -11.97 -4.78
C TYR A 58 -2.67 -11.24 -4.67
N GLU A 59 -2.67 -10.02 -4.12
CA GLU A 59 -3.82 -9.11 -4.10
C GLU A 59 -3.42 -7.71 -4.62
N ASP A 60 -4.28 -7.13 -5.46
CA ASP A 60 -4.09 -5.83 -6.11
C ASP A 60 -5.34 -4.97 -5.91
N LEU A 61 -5.26 -4.01 -4.98
CA LEU A 61 -6.29 -3.01 -4.75
C LEU A 61 -5.83 -1.66 -5.29
N ARG A 62 -6.66 -1.02 -6.13
CA ARG A 62 -6.37 0.29 -6.72
C ARG A 62 -7.48 1.28 -6.43
N LEU A 63 -7.09 2.47 -5.99
CA LEU A 63 -7.98 3.57 -5.67
C LEU A 63 -7.55 4.83 -6.42
N TRP A 64 -8.52 5.61 -6.90
CA TRP A 64 -8.26 6.92 -7.48
C TRP A 64 -8.57 8.01 -6.46
N ILE A 65 -7.55 8.77 -6.10
CA ILE A 65 -7.65 9.78 -5.04
C ILE A 65 -7.25 11.18 -5.52
N ASN A 66 -7.70 12.20 -4.81
CA ASN A 66 -7.15 13.54 -4.93
C ASN A 66 -6.24 13.79 -3.74
N VAL A 67 -5.02 14.27 -3.99
CA VAL A 67 -4.07 14.64 -2.94
C VAL A 67 -3.96 16.16 -2.92
N THR A 68 -4.45 16.75 -1.83
CA THR A 68 -4.43 18.19 -1.57
C THR A 68 -3.53 18.51 -0.39
N LYS A 69 -3.12 19.78 -0.23
CA LYS A 69 -2.51 20.22 1.03
C LYS A 69 -3.52 20.07 2.17
N GLU A 70 -3.01 19.76 3.35
CA GLU A 70 -3.76 19.95 4.58
C GLU A 70 -4.12 21.44 4.70
N ALA A 71 -5.39 21.70 5.04
CA ALA A 71 -5.98 23.04 5.05
C ALA A 71 -5.68 23.79 6.35
#